data_AF-A0A7V5RH91-F1
#
_entry.id   AF-A0A7V5RH91-F1
#
_cell.length_a   1.000
_cell.length_b   1.000
_cell.length_c   1.000
_cell.angle_alpha   90.00
_cell.angle_beta   90.00
_cell.angle_gamma   90.00
#
_symmetry.space_group_name_H-M   'P 1'
#
loop_
_entity.id
_entity.type
_entity.pdbx_description
1 polymer ?
#
loop_
_entity_poly.entity_id
_entity_poly.type
_entity_poly.pdbx_seq_one_letter_code
_entity_poly.pdbx_strand_id
1 'polypeptide(L)' 'DDPDNPRWVMVDVQAVQAVDPPVTLDEIKKTPELQNMVLVNNSRLSVQPVQPEEWRFILSMRGISL' A
#
# COMPACT_ATOMS: atom_id res chain seq x y z
N ASP A 1 7.81 1.33 28.97
CA ASP A 1 6.61 1.90 28.32
C ASP A 1 5.60 2.30 29.37
N ASP A 2 4.87 3.38 29.13
CA ASP A 2 3.67 3.73 29.91
C ASP A 2 2.54 2.79 29.46
N PRO A 3 1.96 1.97 30.36
CA PRO A 3 0.86 1.08 29.99
C PRO A 3 -0.37 1.81 29.43
N ASP A 4 -0.61 3.05 29.86
CA ASP A 4 -1.76 3.85 29.44
C ASP A 4 -1.47 4.65 28.15
N ASN A 5 -0.19 4.75 27.75
CA ASN A 5 0.26 5.40 26.53
C ASN A 5 1.45 4.67 25.88
N PRO A 6 1.23 3.48 25.31
CA PRO A 6 2.30 2.69 24.74
C PRO A 6 2.91 3.39 23.53
N ARG A 7 4.25 3.48 23.51
CA ARG A 7 5.01 4.15 22.43
C ARG A 7 4.92 3.39 21.11
N TRP A 8 4.74 2.08 21.16
CA TRP A 8 4.67 1.20 20.00
C TRP A 8 3.38 0.41 20.02
N VAL A 9 2.66 0.47 18.90
CA VAL A 9 1.43 -0.28 18.68
C VAL A 9 1.64 -1.15 17.44
N MET A 10 1.16 -2.38 17.50
CA MET A 10 1.21 -3.34 16.39
C MET A 10 -0.21 -3.83 16.11
N VAL A 11 -0.43 -4.29 14.88
CA VAL A 11 -1.70 -4.87 14.44
C VAL A 11 -1.44 -6.21 13.78
N ASP A 12 -2.36 -7.14 14.00
CA ASP A 12 -2.36 -8.42 13.29
C ASP A 12 -3.04 -8.24 11.92
N VAL A 13 -2.49 -8.90 10.90
CA VAL A 13 -3.04 -8.90 9.54
C VAL A 13 -3.22 -10.33 9.05
N GLN A 14 -4.24 -10.54 8.21
CA GLN A 14 -4.53 -11.83 7.58
C GLN A 14 -4.41 -11.70 6.06
N ALA A 15 -3.87 -12.73 5.42
CA ALA A 15 -3.86 -12.82 3.96
C ALA A 15 -5.28 -12.98 3.42
N VAL A 16 -5.67 -12.10 2.48
CA VAL A 16 -6.99 -12.12 1.83
C VAL A 16 -6.93 -12.78 0.46
N GLN A 17 -6.04 -12.29 -0.41
CA GLN A 17 -5.89 -12.78 -1.78
C GLN A 17 -4.44 -12.63 -2.26
N ALA A 18 -3.95 -13.60 -3.02
CA ALA A 18 -2.65 -13.51 -3.68
C ALA A 18 -2.72 -12.67 -4.96
N VAL A 19 -1.63 -11.95 -5.27
CA VAL A 19 -1.49 -11.15 -6.49
C VAL A 19 -0.37 -11.75 -7.33
N ASP A 20 -0.70 -12.37 -8.46
CA ASP A 20 0.24 -12.99 -9.39
C ASP A 20 -0.10 -12.61 -10.84
N PRO A 21 0.80 -11.95 -11.59
CA PRO A 21 2.12 -11.46 -11.17
C PRO A 21 2.04 -10.28 -10.19
N PRO A 22 3.06 -10.03 -9.36
CA PRO A 22 3.08 -8.88 -8.46
C PRO A 22 3.08 -7.56 -9.24
N VAL A 23 2.52 -6.50 -8.65
CA VAL A 23 2.69 -5.12 -9.15
C VAL A 23 4.04 -4.60 -8.67
N THR A 24 4.95 -4.33 -9.60
CA THR A 24 6.32 -3.91 -9.28
C THR A 24 6.39 -2.40 -8.98
N LEU A 25 7.39 -1.98 -8.21
CA LEU A 25 7.63 -0.56 -7.95
C LEU A 25 7.95 0.22 -9.24
N ASP A 26 8.59 -0.42 -10.23
CA ASP A 26 8.89 0.20 -11.52
C ASP A 26 7.61 0.51 -12.31
N GLU A 27 6.65 -0.44 -12.35
CA GLU A 27 5.33 -0.19 -12.94
C GLU A 27 4.60 0.95 -12.22
N ILE A 28 4.60 0.97 -10.89
CA ILE A 28 3.96 2.03 -10.09
C ILE A 28 4.59 3.39 -10.43
N LYS A 29 5.92 3.49 -10.45
CA LYS A 29 6.63 4.74 -10.77
C LYS A 29 6.46 5.22 -12.20
N LYS A 30 6.14 4.32 -13.14
CA LYS A 30 5.87 4.67 -14.54
C LYS A 30 4.40 5.02 -14.80
N THR A 31 3.52 4.80 -13.83
CA THR A 31 2.08 5.04 -13.95
C THR A 31 1.74 6.48 -13.53
N PRO A 32 1.25 7.34 -14.43
CA PRO A 32 0.91 8.74 -14.11
C PRO A 32 -0.13 8.90 -12.99
N GLU A 33 -1.12 8.01 -12.95
CA GLU A 33 -2.22 8.02 -11.98
C GLU A 33 -1.74 7.76 -10.54
N LEU A 34 -0.57 7.15 -10.37
CA LEU A 34 0.01 6.77 -9.08
C LEU A 34 1.16 7.68 -8.64
N GLN A 35 1.50 8.73 -9.40
CA GLN A 35 2.65 9.60 -9.10
C GLN A 35 2.58 10.28 -7.74
N ASN A 36 1.37 10.53 -7.25
CA ASN A 36 1.14 11.19 -5.97
C ASN A 36 1.09 10.24 -4.77
N MET A 37 1.19 8.92 -5.00
CA MET A 37 1.21 7.94 -3.91
C MET A 37 2.32 8.24 -2.92
N VAL A 38 2.05 8.02 -1.64
CA VAL A 38 3.07 8.09 -0.59
C VAL A 38 4.23 7.12 -0.91
N LEU A 39 3.94 5.98 -1.53
CA LEU A 39 4.94 4.98 -1.91
C LEU A 39 5.99 5.52 -2.88
N VAL A 40 5.57 6.40 -3.79
CA VAL A 40 6.46 7.03 -4.79
C VAL A 40 7.27 8.16 -4.15
N ASN A 41 6.66 8.91 -3.24
CA ASN A 41 7.20 10.18 -2.74
C ASN A 41 7.89 10.09 -1.36
N ASN A 42 7.67 9.02 -0.60
CA ASN A 42 8.25 8.82 0.73
C ASN A 42 8.65 7.35 0.96
N SER A 43 9.83 6.98 0.47
CA SER A 43 10.35 5.61 0.54
C SER A 43 10.76 5.13 1.94
N ARG A 44 10.76 6.01 2.95
CA ARG A 44 11.21 5.68 4.32
C ARG A 44 10.08 5.40 5.30
N LEU A 45 8.83 5.58 4.87
CA LEU A 45 7.65 5.29 5.69
C LEU A 45 7.19 3.84 5.46
N SER A 46 7.20 2.99 6.49
CA SER A 46 6.88 1.56 6.35
C SER A 46 5.37 1.27 6.32
N VAL A 47 4.55 2.10 6.98
CA VAL A 47 3.08 2.02 6.97
C VAL A 47 2.55 3.30 6.36
N GLN A 48 1.92 3.18 5.21
CA GLN A 48 1.56 4.32 4.37
C GLN A 48 0.06 4.33 4.12
N PRO A 49 -0.60 5.50 4.15
CA PRO A 49 -1.98 5.60 3.70
C PRO A 49 -2.03 5.43 2.18
N VAL A 50 -3.11 4.80 1.70
CA VAL A 50 -3.42 4.62 0.28
C VAL A 50 -4.80 5.21 0.04
N GLN A 51 -4.95 6.07 -0.97
CA GLN A 51 -6.24 6.63 -1.32
C GLN A 51 -7.13 5.56 -1.99
N PRO A 52 -8.46 5.64 -1.84
CA PRO A 52 -9.36 4.66 -2.45
C PRO A 52 -9.19 4.53 -3.97
N GLU A 53 -8.86 5.62 -4.67
CA GLU A 53 -8.63 5.64 -6.11
C GLU A 53 -7.34 4.91 -6.49
N GLU A 54 -6.27 5.13 -5.74
CA GLU A 54 -4.98 4.44 -5.90
C GLU A 54 -5.14 2.94 -5.67
N TRP A 55 -5.87 2.56 -4.60
CA TRP A 55 -6.17 1.17 -4.28
C TRP A 55 -6.90 0.47 -5.43
N ARG A 56 -8.01 1.05 -5.91
CA ARG A 56 -8.78 0.49 -7.03
C ARG A 56 -7.95 0.39 -8.31
N PHE A 57 -7.09 1.38 -8.58
CA PHE A 57 -6.22 1.36 -9.75
C PHE A 57 -5.18 0.24 -9.67
N ILE A 58 -4.51 0.07 -8.53
CA ILE A 58 -3.51 -1.00 -8.35
C ILE A 58 -4.15 -2.39 -8.51
N LEU A 59 -5.35 -2.59 -7.97
CA LEU A 59 -6.08 -3.85 -8.14
C LEU A 59 -6.44 -4.09 -9.63
N SER A 60 -6.86 -3.05 -10.35
CA SER A 60 -7.24 -3.17 -11.77
C SER A 60 -6.05 -3.51 -12.68
N MET A 61 -4.83 -3.10 -12.31
CA MET A 61 -3.58 -3.49 -13.02
C MET A 61 -3.36 -5.01 -13.08
N ARG A 62 -4.06 -5.78 -12.23
CA ARG A 62 -4.03 -7.25 -12.20
C ARG A 62 -5.42 -7.86 -12.39
N GLY A 63 -6.41 -7.07 -12.81
CA GLY A 63 -7.78 -7.53 -13.01
C GLY A 63 -8.46 -8.03 -11.73
N ILE A 64 -8.01 -7.56 -10.56
CA ILE A 64 -8.57 -7.95 -9.27
C ILE A 64 -9.76 -7.04 -8.95
N SER A 65 -10.87 -7.65 -8.53
CA SER A 65 -12.01 -6.95 -7.95
C SER A 65 -12.21 -7.48 -6.53
N LEU A 66 -12.08 -6.60 -5.54
CA LEU A 66 -12.37 -6.83 -4.13
C LEU A 66 -13.61 -6.04 -3.70
#